data_AF-A0A1D6F9G4-F1
#
_entry.id   AF-A0A1D6F9G4-F1
#
_cell.length_a   1.000
_cell.length_b   1.000
_cell.length_c   1.000
_cell.angle_alpha   90.00
_cell.angle_beta   90.00
_cell.angle_gamma   90.00
#
_symmetry.space_group_name_H-M   'P 1'
#
loop_
_entity.id
_entity.type
_entity.pdbx_description
1 polymer ?
#
loop_
_entity_poly.entity_id
_entity_poly.type
_entity_poly.pdbx_seq_one_letter_code
_entity_poly.pdbx_strand_id
1 'polypeptide(L)'
;MQKKYFEKQFELAEAVKLPMFLHMRAAGEDFCEIMTRNLHRFPGGVTHSFTDSAEDRDMLLSFEKMFIGVNGCSLKTNENLEVLRGIPVERLMIETDSPYCDIRNTHAGSQYVKSVWPSKKKEKYEPDSTVKGRNEPCLVRQVLEVVAGSKGISDIEGLSRTLYHNTCRLFFPQDLDASANAQLESGTAVQDC
;
A
#
# COMPACT_ATOMS: atom_id res chain seq x y z
N MET A 1 6.66 -26.92 2.83
CA MET A 1 6.90 -26.07 4.02
C MET A 1 6.04 -24.81 3.99
N GLN A 2 6.17 -23.94 2.97
CA GLN A 2 5.44 -22.66 2.90
C GLN A 2 3.91 -22.81 2.99
N LYS A 3 3.27 -23.58 2.09
CA LYS A 3 1.79 -23.83 2.11
C LYS A 3 1.28 -24.22 3.51
N LYS A 4 1.94 -25.21 4.15
CA LYS A 4 1.57 -25.74 5.46
C LYS A 4 1.51 -24.65 6.55
N TYR A 5 2.54 -23.81 6.64
CA TYR A 5 2.61 -22.81 7.71
C TYR A 5 1.93 -21.49 7.34
N PHE A 6 1.76 -21.21 6.05
CA PHE A 6 0.86 -20.13 5.61
C PHE A 6 -0.58 -20.44 6.04
N GLU A 7 -1.09 -21.62 5.70
CA GLU A 7 -2.45 -22.03 6.06
C GLU A 7 -2.66 -22.13 7.59
N LYS A 8 -1.64 -22.61 8.33
CA LYS A 8 -1.73 -22.68 9.79
C LYS A 8 -1.87 -21.32 10.46
N GLN A 9 -1.31 -20.25 9.89
CA GLN A 9 -1.40 -18.90 10.49
C GLN A 9 -2.82 -18.32 10.48
N PHE A 10 -3.75 -18.88 9.70
CA PHE A 10 -5.16 -18.51 9.79
C PHE A 10 -5.80 -18.93 11.13
N GLU A 11 -5.26 -19.94 11.83
CA GLU A 11 -5.66 -20.25 13.22
C GLU A 11 -5.36 -19.07 14.14
N LEU A 12 -4.21 -18.42 13.96
CA LEU A 12 -3.84 -17.24 14.73
C LEU A 12 -4.74 -16.06 14.38
N ALA A 13 -4.93 -15.78 13.09
CA ALA A 13 -5.79 -14.69 12.63
C ALA A 13 -7.22 -14.82 13.19
N GLU A 14 -7.73 -16.05 13.25
CA GLU A 14 -9.04 -16.35 13.81
C GLU A 14 -9.10 -16.12 15.32
N ALA A 15 -8.04 -16.46 16.04
CA ALA A 15 -7.98 -16.29 17.49
C ALA A 15 -7.85 -14.80 17.88
N VAL A 16 -6.99 -14.04 17.20
CA VAL A 16 -6.68 -12.65 17.57
C VAL A 16 -7.58 -11.61 16.90
N LYS A 17 -8.35 -12.01 15.87
CA LYS A 17 -9.28 -11.15 15.12
C LYS A 17 -8.60 -9.90 14.51
N LEU A 18 -7.31 -10.00 14.19
CA LEU A 18 -6.55 -8.94 13.53
C LEU A 18 -6.54 -9.14 12.01
N PRO A 19 -6.46 -8.05 11.22
CA PRO A 19 -6.25 -8.15 9.78
C PRO A 19 -4.90 -8.79 9.44
N MET A 20 -4.81 -9.39 8.26
CA MET A 20 -3.58 -10.05 7.80
C MET A 20 -2.76 -9.14 6.87
N PHE A 21 -1.44 -9.16 7.06
CA PHE A 21 -0.46 -8.57 6.16
C PHE A 21 0.21 -9.70 5.37
N LEU A 22 -0.17 -9.85 4.10
CA LEU A 22 0.05 -11.07 3.33
C LEU A 22 1.12 -10.87 2.25
N HIS A 23 2.07 -11.79 2.21
CA HIS A 23 3.10 -11.83 1.17
C HIS A 23 2.71 -12.82 0.07
N MET A 24 2.85 -12.41 -1.19
CA MET A 24 2.64 -13.26 -2.35
C MET A 24 3.66 -12.88 -3.44
N ARG A 25 4.32 -13.88 -4.02
CA ARG A 25 5.24 -13.72 -5.15
C ARG A 25 5.32 -15.02 -5.95
N ALA A 26 4.97 -14.97 -7.23
CA ALA A 26 4.99 -16.11 -8.15
C ALA A 26 4.26 -17.34 -7.57
N ALA A 27 3.16 -17.09 -6.84
CA ALA A 27 2.43 -18.11 -6.08
C ALA A 27 0.91 -17.87 -6.08
N GLY A 28 0.38 -17.14 -7.07
CA GLY A 28 -1.00 -16.68 -7.10
C GLY A 28 -2.05 -17.80 -6.95
N GLU A 29 -1.88 -18.91 -7.68
CA GLU A 29 -2.80 -20.06 -7.63
C GLU A 29 -2.85 -20.70 -6.24
N ASP A 30 -1.71 -21.15 -5.71
CA ASP A 30 -1.59 -21.74 -4.38
C ASP A 30 -2.06 -20.79 -3.27
N PHE A 31 -1.75 -19.50 -3.41
CA PHE A 31 -2.15 -18.46 -2.46
C PHE A 31 -3.67 -18.31 -2.44
N CYS A 32 -4.30 -18.14 -3.61
CA CYS A 32 -5.74 -17.95 -3.72
C CYS A 32 -6.53 -19.20 -3.30
N GLU A 33 -6.00 -20.40 -3.57
CA GLU A 33 -6.57 -21.67 -3.09
C GLU A 33 -6.64 -21.70 -1.55
N ILE A 34 -5.54 -21.37 -0.88
CA ILE A 34 -5.47 -21.34 0.59
C ILE A 34 -6.36 -20.23 1.16
N MET A 35 -6.32 -19.04 0.56
CA MET A 35 -7.17 -17.91 0.95
C MET A 35 -8.64 -18.28 0.91
N THR A 36 -9.10 -18.86 -0.19
CA THR A 36 -10.50 -19.25 -0.41
C THR A 36 -11.01 -20.18 0.69
N ARG A 37 -10.21 -21.17 1.10
CA ARG A 37 -10.57 -22.11 2.18
C ARG A 37 -10.66 -21.45 3.56
N ASN A 38 -10.02 -20.29 3.75
CA ASN A 38 -9.87 -19.63 5.05
C ASN A 38 -10.51 -18.22 5.14
N LEU A 39 -11.32 -17.79 4.16
CA LEU A 39 -11.93 -16.45 4.12
C LEU A 39 -12.74 -16.06 5.37
N HIS A 40 -13.30 -17.03 6.09
CA HIS A 40 -14.09 -16.80 7.30
C HIS A 40 -13.24 -16.60 8.57
N ARG A 41 -11.92 -16.82 8.48
CA ARG A 41 -11.01 -16.91 9.63
C ARG A 41 -10.30 -15.61 9.95
N PHE A 42 -10.48 -14.56 9.16
CA PHE A 42 -9.84 -13.27 9.37
C PHE A 42 -10.75 -12.13 8.92
N PRO A 43 -10.63 -10.92 9.50
CA PRO A 43 -11.53 -9.80 9.21
C PRO A 43 -11.25 -9.12 7.86
N GLY A 44 -10.05 -9.30 7.31
CA GLY A 44 -9.59 -8.71 6.05
C GLY A 44 -8.07 -8.63 6.01
N GLY A 45 -7.49 -8.21 4.90
CA GLY A 45 -6.04 -8.13 4.80
C GLY A 45 -5.55 -7.32 3.61
N VAL A 46 -4.24 -7.20 3.49
CA VAL A 46 -3.58 -6.58 2.35
C VAL A 46 -2.55 -7.54 1.79
N THR A 47 -2.54 -7.75 0.47
CA THR A 47 -1.41 -8.37 -0.22
C THR A 47 -0.36 -7.29 -0.46
N HIS A 48 0.68 -7.30 0.37
CA HIS A 48 1.67 -6.24 0.42
C HIS A 48 2.72 -6.39 -0.69
N SER A 49 3.34 -5.28 -1.08
CA SER A 49 4.43 -5.22 -2.06
C SER A 49 4.10 -5.98 -3.36
N PHE A 50 2.90 -5.80 -3.89
CA PHE A 50 2.42 -6.57 -5.03
C PHE A 50 3.20 -6.24 -6.31
N THR A 51 3.74 -7.26 -6.97
CA THR A 51 4.55 -7.13 -8.20
C THR A 51 4.13 -8.07 -9.32
N ASP A 52 3.08 -8.86 -9.09
CA ASP A 52 2.70 -9.98 -9.95
C ASP A 52 1.70 -9.52 -11.03
N SER A 53 1.11 -10.46 -11.77
CA SER A 53 0.43 -10.16 -13.03
C SER A 53 -0.95 -9.51 -12.85
N ALA A 54 -1.56 -9.09 -13.97
CA ALA A 54 -2.93 -8.56 -13.99
C ALA A 54 -3.95 -9.64 -13.58
N GLU A 55 -3.70 -10.90 -13.96
CA GLU A 55 -4.52 -12.05 -13.57
C GLU A 55 -4.45 -12.29 -12.07
N ASP A 56 -3.24 -12.25 -11.48
CA ASP A 56 -3.07 -12.37 -10.03
C ASP A 56 -3.75 -11.22 -9.28
N ARG A 57 -3.66 -10.00 -9.80
CA ARG A 57 -4.39 -8.83 -9.28
C ARG A 57 -5.90 -9.10 -9.28
N ASP A 58 -6.45 -9.59 -10.37
CA ASP A 58 -7.90 -9.81 -10.52
C ASP A 58 -8.39 -10.92 -9.59
N MET A 59 -7.61 -11.99 -9.42
CA MET A 59 -7.89 -13.01 -8.41
C MET A 59 -7.91 -12.41 -6.99
N LEU A 60 -6.96 -11.55 -6.64
CA LEU A 60 -6.95 -10.89 -5.33
C LEU A 60 -8.13 -9.94 -5.14
N LEU A 61 -8.55 -9.21 -6.18
CA LEU A 61 -9.68 -8.29 -6.13
C LEU A 61 -11.03 -9.02 -5.99
N SER A 62 -11.11 -10.29 -6.39
CA SER A 62 -12.31 -11.12 -6.19
C SER A 62 -12.63 -11.36 -4.70
N PHE A 63 -11.65 -11.25 -3.80
CA PHE A 63 -11.87 -11.33 -2.37
C PHE A 63 -12.29 -9.96 -1.82
N GLU A 64 -13.54 -9.81 -1.37
CA GLU A 64 -14.11 -8.53 -0.94
C GLU A 64 -13.29 -7.79 0.14
N LYS A 65 -12.70 -8.55 1.08
CA LYS A 65 -12.01 -8.03 2.28
C LYS A 65 -10.50 -7.82 2.09
N MET A 66 -10.02 -7.80 0.85
CA MET A 66 -8.58 -7.72 0.54
C MET A 66 -8.16 -6.38 -0.04
N PHE A 67 -7.00 -5.87 0.32
CA PHE A 67 -6.39 -4.71 -0.33
C PHE A 67 -5.13 -5.13 -1.06
N ILE A 68 -4.64 -4.28 -1.96
CA ILE A 68 -3.36 -4.48 -2.64
C ILE A 68 -2.43 -3.33 -2.26
N GLY A 69 -1.28 -3.67 -1.67
CA GLY A 69 -0.22 -2.74 -1.30
C GLY A 69 0.77 -2.55 -2.46
N VAL A 70 1.09 -1.30 -2.78
CA VAL A 70 2.07 -0.95 -3.82
C VAL A 70 3.22 -0.12 -3.25
N ASN A 71 4.43 -0.39 -3.74
CA ASN A 71 5.65 0.35 -3.40
C ASN A 71 6.52 0.55 -4.64
N GLY A 72 7.75 1.06 -4.51
CA GLY A 72 8.62 1.27 -5.68
C GLY A 72 9.02 0.00 -6.44
N CYS A 73 8.91 -1.20 -5.85
CA CYS A 73 9.05 -2.46 -6.57
C CYS A 73 7.84 -2.76 -7.47
N SER A 74 6.65 -2.32 -7.07
CA SER A 74 5.40 -2.39 -7.85
C SER A 74 5.33 -1.40 -9.01
N LEU A 75 6.39 -0.62 -9.27
CA LEU A 75 6.38 0.52 -10.19
C LEU A 75 7.55 0.50 -11.18
N LYS A 76 8.22 -0.66 -11.31
CA LYS A 76 9.48 -0.80 -12.05
C LYS A 76 9.30 -0.80 -13.56
N THR A 77 8.30 -1.51 -14.06
CA THR A 77 8.09 -1.72 -15.50
C THR A 77 6.78 -1.09 -15.96
N ASN A 78 6.64 -0.88 -17.28
CA ASN A 78 5.37 -0.42 -17.85
C ASN A 78 4.23 -1.41 -17.55
N GLU A 79 4.51 -2.70 -17.56
CA GLU A 79 3.56 -3.75 -17.17
C GLU A 79 3.11 -3.58 -15.71
N ASN A 80 4.02 -3.30 -14.78
CA ASN A 80 3.62 -3.01 -13.40
C ASN A 80 2.70 -1.78 -13.30
N LEU A 81 2.94 -0.75 -14.13
CA LEU A 81 2.05 0.43 -14.18
C LEU A 81 0.67 0.10 -14.77
N GLU A 82 0.57 -0.80 -15.75
CA GLU A 82 -0.72 -1.30 -16.25
C GLU A 82 -1.48 -2.09 -15.17
N VAL A 83 -0.77 -2.95 -14.44
CA VAL A 83 -1.34 -3.70 -13.32
C VAL A 83 -1.91 -2.73 -12.28
N LEU A 84 -1.12 -1.73 -11.87
CA LEU A 84 -1.54 -0.66 -10.95
C LEU A 84 -2.77 0.11 -11.45
N ARG A 85 -2.85 0.40 -12.76
CA ARG A 85 -4.00 1.10 -13.36
C ARG A 85 -5.30 0.34 -13.15
N GLY A 86 -5.27 -0.99 -13.17
CA GLY A 86 -6.44 -1.83 -12.92
C GLY A 86 -6.84 -1.99 -11.46
N ILE A 87 -6.05 -1.53 -10.48
CA ILE A 87 -6.41 -1.62 -9.06
C ILE A 87 -7.38 -0.47 -8.70
N PRO A 88 -8.59 -0.74 -8.19
CA PRO A 88 -9.49 0.31 -7.73
C PRO A 88 -8.89 1.10 -6.56
N VAL A 89 -9.08 2.42 -6.52
CA VAL A 89 -8.42 3.29 -5.53
C VAL A 89 -8.85 2.95 -4.11
N GLU A 90 -10.09 2.54 -3.91
CA GLU A 90 -10.68 2.10 -2.64
C GLU A 90 -10.18 0.72 -2.15
N ARG A 91 -9.42 0.02 -2.99
CA ARG A 91 -8.75 -1.27 -2.69
C ARG A 91 -7.22 -1.15 -2.68
N LEU A 92 -6.69 0.06 -2.87
CA LEU A 92 -5.25 0.33 -2.96
C LEU A 92 -4.69 0.83 -1.62
N MET A 93 -3.49 0.39 -1.28
CA MET A 93 -2.65 0.95 -0.20
C MET A 93 -1.25 1.26 -0.75
N ILE A 94 -0.55 2.21 -0.14
CA ILE A 94 0.84 2.54 -0.51
C ILE A 94 1.79 2.27 0.66
N GLU A 95 2.99 1.83 0.34
CA GLU A 95 4.06 1.53 1.29
C GLU A 95 5.42 1.79 0.66
N THR A 96 6.50 1.81 1.45
CA THR A 96 7.87 1.99 0.92
C THR A 96 8.65 0.69 0.83
N ASP A 97 8.37 -0.27 1.71
CA ASP A 97 9.23 -1.44 1.97
C ASP A 97 10.69 -1.04 2.26
N SER A 98 10.88 0.13 2.90
CA SER A 98 12.20 0.64 3.28
C SER A 98 12.94 -0.38 4.16
N PRO A 99 14.23 -0.64 3.93
CA PRO A 99 15.18 0.15 3.11
C PRO A 99 15.22 -0.21 1.62
N TYR A 100 14.34 -1.10 1.14
CA TYR A 100 14.30 -1.59 -0.23
C TYR A 100 13.37 -0.78 -1.12
N CYS A 101 13.15 -1.24 -2.36
CA CYS A 101 12.13 -0.71 -3.27
C CYS A 101 12.20 0.80 -3.56
N ASP A 102 13.41 1.35 -3.61
CA ASP A 102 13.67 2.72 -4.06
C ASP A 102 13.20 2.91 -5.52
N ILE A 103 12.60 4.07 -5.84
CA ILE A 103 12.19 4.42 -7.21
C ILE A 103 13.39 5.01 -7.94
N ARG A 104 13.97 4.24 -8.85
CA ARG A 104 15.19 4.63 -9.59
C ARG A 104 14.84 5.27 -10.92
N ASN A 105 15.74 6.09 -11.45
CA ASN A 105 15.60 6.74 -12.77
C ASN A 105 15.41 5.76 -13.95
N THR A 106 15.72 4.48 -13.77
CA THR A 106 15.51 3.42 -14.76
C THR A 106 14.14 2.75 -14.67
N HIS A 107 13.35 3.06 -13.64
CA HIS A 107 12.02 2.50 -13.45
C HIS A 107 10.98 3.31 -14.24
N ALA A 108 9.99 2.63 -14.81
CA ALA A 108 8.92 3.27 -15.58
C ALA A 108 8.16 4.34 -14.78
N GLY A 109 7.97 4.13 -13.48
CA GLY A 109 7.29 5.07 -12.60
C GLY A 109 8.05 6.38 -12.35
N SER A 110 9.37 6.43 -12.57
CA SER A 110 10.19 7.59 -12.16
C SER A 110 9.82 8.88 -12.87
N GLN A 111 9.18 8.80 -14.05
CA GLN A 111 8.71 9.95 -14.82
C GLN A 111 7.65 10.79 -14.09
N TYR A 112 6.95 10.21 -13.11
CA TYR A 112 5.91 10.89 -12.33
C TYR A 112 6.40 11.46 -11.01
N VAL A 113 7.62 11.12 -10.59
CA VAL A 113 8.21 11.57 -9.32
C VAL A 113 8.54 13.07 -9.41
N LYS A 114 8.06 13.84 -8.44
CA LYS A 114 8.27 15.28 -8.32
C LYS A 114 9.00 15.64 -7.04
N SER A 115 8.69 14.96 -5.94
CA SER A 115 9.30 15.23 -4.64
C SER A 115 10.69 14.61 -4.53
N VAL A 116 11.67 15.41 -4.11
CA VAL A 116 13.07 14.99 -3.93
C VAL A 116 13.61 15.50 -2.60
N TRP A 117 14.46 14.67 -1.96
CA TRP A 117 15.13 15.00 -0.71
C TRP A 117 16.65 15.10 -0.93
N PRO A 118 17.36 15.94 -0.16
CA PRO A 118 18.82 15.92 -0.13
C PRO A 118 19.31 14.50 0.19
N SER A 119 20.22 13.97 -0.63
CA SER A 119 20.71 12.59 -0.49
C SER A 119 22.23 12.51 -0.59
N LYS A 120 22.87 11.90 0.42
CA LYS A 120 24.33 11.79 0.55
C LYS A 120 24.78 10.34 0.45
N LYS A 121 26.04 10.13 0.05
CA LYS A 121 26.67 8.81 0.17
C LYS A 121 26.77 8.44 1.66
N LYS A 122 26.71 7.15 1.99
CA LYS A 122 26.76 6.68 3.39
C LYS A 122 27.97 7.20 4.17
N GLU A 123 29.12 7.40 3.51
CA GLU A 123 30.35 7.91 4.12
C GLU A 123 30.31 9.42 4.44
N LYS A 124 29.31 10.14 3.92
CA LYS A 124 29.10 11.59 4.10
C LYS A 124 27.71 11.88 4.67
N TYR A 125 27.22 11.00 5.54
CA TYR A 125 25.90 11.14 6.15
C TYR A 125 25.79 12.47 6.92
N GLU A 126 24.66 13.14 6.73
CA GLU A 126 24.24 14.34 7.47
C GLU A 126 22.82 14.09 8.00
N PRO A 127 22.47 14.52 9.23
CA PRO A 127 21.16 14.25 9.84
C PRO A 127 19.94 14.63 8.99
N ASP A 128 20.01 15.75 8.26
CA ASP A 128 18.90 16.28 7.44
C ASP A 128 18.91 15.75 5.99
N SER A 129 19.58 14.62 5.75
CA SER A 129 19.70 14.01 4.42
C SER A 129 19.40 12.52 4.42
N THR A 130 18.82 12.04 3.32
CA THR A 130 18.66 10.61 3.07
C THR A 130 19.99 9.99 2.66
N VAL A 131 20.10 8.67 2.79
CA VAL A 131 21.30 7.93 2.34
C VAL A 131 21.07 7.34 0.95
N LYS A 132 21.96 7.64 0.00
CA LYS A 132 21.89 7.11 -1.38
C LYS A 132 21.81 5.59 -1.38
N GLY A 133 20.76 5.06 -2.03
CA GLY A 133 20.52 3.63 -2.15
C GLY A 133 19.86 2.99 -0.92
N ARG A 134 19.45 3.78 0.08
CA ARG A 134 18.62 3.34 1.20
C ARG A 134 17.29 4.06 1.12
N ASN A 135 16.24 3.33 0.77
CA ASN A 135 14.88 3.89 0.77
C ASN A 135 14.46 4.24 2.21
N GLU A 136 13.58 5.21 2.37
CA GLU A 136 13.14 5.71 3.68
C GLU A 136 11.62 5.97 3.70
N PRO A 137 10.95 5.92 4.87
CA PRO A 137 9.51 6.12 4.95
C PRO A 137 9.01 7.43 4.34
N CYS A 138 9.79 8.52 4.41
CA CYS A 138 9.44 9.80 3.80
C CYS A 138 9.27 9.73 2.27
N LEU A 139 9.91 8.75 1.61
CA LEU A 139 9.81 8.53 0.17
C LEU A 139 8.48 7.89 -0.25
N VAL A 140 7.58 7.56 0.69
CA VAL A 140 6.20 7.13 0.36
C VAL A 140 5.46 8.17 -0.48
N ARG A 141 5.81 9.45 -0.36
CA ARG A 141 5.27 10.52 -1.20
C ARG A 141 5.61 10.31 -2.69
N GLN A 142 6.77 9.74 -3.02
CA GLN A 142 7.09 9.41 -4.40
C GLN A 142 6.19 8.28 -4.92
N VAL A 143 5.90 7.27 -4.10
CA VAL A 143 4.93 6.21 -4.46
C VAL A 143 3.55 6.81 -4.75
N LEU A 144 3.06 7.72 -3.89
CA LEU A 144 1.81 8.45 -4.11
C LEU A 144 1.80 9.22 -5.44
N GLU A 145 2.89 9.93 -5.77
CA GLU A 145 3.03 10.68 -7.02
C GLU A 145 2.97 9.76 -8.26
N VAL A 146 3.63 8.60 -8.19
CA VAL A 146 3.57 7.62 -9.28
C VAL A 146 2.17 7.02 -9.42
N VAL A 147 1.49 6.73 -8.31
CA VAL A 147 0.09 6.25 -8.33
C VAL A 147 -0.82 7.30 -8.98
N ALA A 148 -0.73 8.55 -8.54
CA ALA A 148 -1.51 9.65 -9.10
C ALA A 148 -1.28 9.81 -10.61
N GLY A 149 -0.02 9.88 -11.01
CA GLY A 149 0.37 10.05 -12.41
C GLY A 149 -0.05 8.87 -13.29
N SER A 150 0.13 7.64 -12.82
CA SER A 150 -0.22 6.42 -13.57
C SER A 150 -1.72 6.25 -13.79
N LYS A 151 -2.54 6.76 -12.86
CA LYS A 151 -4.01 6.71 -12.91
C LYS A 151 -4.65 7.99 -13.45
N GLY A 152 -3.85 9.00 -13.83
CA GLY A 152 -4.36 10.28 -14.35
C GLY A 152 -5.10 11.13 -13.32
N ILE A 153 -4.84 10.95 -12.03
CA ILE A 153 -5.52 11.68 -10.94
C ILE A 153 -4.75 12.96 -10.63
N SER A 154 -5.40 14.11 -10.83
CA SER A 154 -4.81 15.42 -10.53
C SER A 154 -4.94 15.83 -9.06
N ASP A 155 -6.02 15.42 -8.38
CA ASP A 155 -6.23 15.67 -6.95
C ASP A 155 -5.42 14.68 -6.09
N ILE A 156 -4.14 14.98 -5.92
CA ILE A 156 -3.21 14.15 -5.14
C ILE A 156 -3.56 14.12 -3.64
N GLU A 157 -4.14 15.20 -3.11
CA GLU A 157 -4.53 15.29 -1.71
C GLU A 157 -5.78 14.45 -1.44
N GLY A 158 -6.77 14.50 -2.34
CA GLY A 158 -7.91 13.59 -2.31
C GLY A 158 -7.50 12.12 -2.42
N LEU A 159 -6.59 11.79 -3.35
CA LEU A 159 -6.03 10.44 -3.44
C LEU A 159 -5.33 10.03 -2.13
N SER A 160 -4.49 10.89 -1.57
CA SER A 160 -3.79 10.63 -0.31
C SER A 160 -4.77 10.35 0.83
N ARG A 161 -5.86 11.14 0.94
CA ARG A 161 -6.91 10.91 1.93
C ARG A 161 -7.59 9.55 1.74
N THR A 162 -7.92 9.17 0.51
CA THR A 162 -8.54 7.87 0.23
C THR A 162 -7.62 6.70 0.60
N LEU A 163 -6.33 6.78 0.24
CA LEU A 163 -5.36 5.73 0.58
C LEU A 163 -5.15 5.63 2.10
N TYR A 164 -5.05 6.78 2.78
CA TYR A 164 -5.01 6.83 4.24
C TYR A 164 -6.26 6.19 4.86
N HIS A 165 -7.44 6.55 4.37
CA HIS A 165 -8.72 5.99 4.83
C HIS A 165 -8.79 4.47 4.62
N ASN A 166 -8.30 3.95 3.49
CA ASN A 166 -8.22 2.50 3.26
C ASN A 166 -7.35 1.81 4.32
N THR A 167 -6.17 2.39 4.61
CA THR A 167 -5.25 1.87 5.63
C THR A 167 -5.86 1.90 7.02
N CYS A 168 -6.47 3.02 7.43
CA CYS A 168 -7.15 3.12 8.72
C CYS A 168 -8.32 2.14 8.82
N ARG A 169 -9.17 2.04 7.80
CA ARG A 169 -10.31 1.10 7.79
C ARG A 169 -9.88 -0.34 8.09
N LEU A 170 -8.71 -0.75 7.60
CA LEU A 170 -8.21 -2.10 7.81
C LEU A 170 -7.47 -2.24 9.16
N PHE A 171 -6.48 -1.38 9.42
CA PHE A 171 -5.52 -1.56 10.52
C PHE A 171 -5.81 -0.71 11.76
N PHE A 172 -6.50 0.41 11.60
CA PHE A 172 -6.74 1.40 12.65
C PHE A 172 -8.18 1.94 12.57
N PRO A 173 -9.21 1.08 12.64
CA PRO A 173 -10.59 1.51 12.43
C PRO A 173 -11.02 2.60 13.44
N GLN A 174 -10.46 2.60 14.65
CA GLN A 174 -10.68 3.62 15.67
C GLN A 174 -10.19 5.03 15.26
N ASP A 175 -9.20 5.12 14.36
CA ASP A 175 -8.65 6.41 13.91
C ASP A 175 -9.61 7.11 12.93
N LEU A 176 -10.50 6.35 12.28
CA LEU A 176 -11.57 6.91 11.45
C LEU A 176 -12.59 7.66 12.29
N ASP A 177 -13.00 7.08 13.41
CA ASP A 177 -13.93 7.71 14.35
C ASP A 177 -13.34 9.00 14.93
N ALA A 178 -12.04 8.99 15.28
CA ALA A 178 -11.33 10.18 15.74
C ALA A 178 -11.25 11.28 14.68
N SER A 179 -10.96 10.93 13.42
CA SER A 179 -10.91 11.90 12.31
C SER A 179 -12.29 12.49 12.01
N ALA A 180 -13.35 11.68 12.05
CA ALA A 180 -14.72 12.15 11.86
C ALA A 180 -15.14 13.10 12.99
N ASN A 181 -14.80 12.77 14.24
CA ASN A 181 -15.05 13.63 15.40
C ASN A 181 -14.30 14.97 15.29
N ALA A 182 -13.02 14.96 14.90
CA ALA A 182 -12.24 16.19 14.70
C ALA A 182 -12.80 17.09 13.56
N GLN A 183 -13.39 16.48 12.52
CA GLN A 183 -14.07 17.22 11.45
C GLN A 183 -15.38 17.87 11.93
N LEU A 184 -16.11 17.24 12.85
CA LEU A 184 -17.32 17.82 13.46
C LEU A 184 -16.97 18.96 14.43
N GLU A 185 -15.89 18.82 15.20
CA GLU A 185 -15.38 19.86 16.09
C GLU A 185 -14.82 21.07 15.35
N SER A 186 -14.22 20.87 14.17
CA SER A 186 -13.75 21.98 13.32
C SER A 186 -14.85 22.62 12.46
N GLY A 187 -15.91 21.88 12.14
CA GLY A 187 -17.08 22.37 11.41
C GLY A 187 -18.07 23.19 12.25
N THR A 188 -17.97 23.14 13.58
CA THR A 188 -18.83 23.90 14.52
C THR A 188 -18.31 25.31 14.84
N ALA A 189 -17.15 25.71 14.30
CA ALA A 189 -16.56 27.03 14.55
C ALA A 189 -17.08 28.17 13.64
N VAL A 190 -18.14 27.96 12.83
CA VAL A 190 -18.75 29.01 12.00
C VAL A 190 -20.26 29.04 12.17
N GLN A 191 -20.72 29.36 13.39
CA GLN A 191 -22.03 29.97 13.62
C GLN A 191 -22.06 30.48 15.07
N ASP A 192 -21.62 31.72 15.26
CA ASP A 192 -22.10 32.69 16.26
C ASP A 192 -21.07 33.84 16.38
N CYS A 193 -21.17 34.81 15.47
CA CYS A 193 -21.11 36.25 15.77
C CYS A 193 -21.48 37.08 14.53
#